data_AF-A0A7S0UBP1-F1
#
_entry.id   AF-A0A7S0UBP1-F1
#
_cell.length_a   1.000
_cell.length_b   1.000
_cell.length_c   1.000
_cell.angle_alpha   90.00
_cell.angle_beta   90.00
_cell.angle_gamma   90.00
#
_symmetry.space_group_name_H-M   'P 1'
#
loop_
_entity.id
_entity.type
_entity.pdbx_description
1 polymer ?
#
loop_
_entity_poly.entity_id
_entity_poly.type
_entity_poly.pdbx_seq_one_letter_code
_entity_poly.pdbx_strand_id
1 'polypeptide(L)'
;RFHGENLGDRKHKKITVTVGHRDCTYVRWVSSELVKCIIPPGLGSNFTVTMNIKHWGVAIAPQKFSYNDPIIKRLDPSTLEVNQEAVLMVKGNNFGSPAIGGGVKIWYNGELCPKTKLISDN
;
A
#
# COMPACT_ATOMS: atom_id res chain seq x y z
N ARG A 1 -4.48 -10.07 8.60
CA ARG A 1 -5.37 -11.10 9.19
C ARG A 1 -6.60 -10.37 9.68
N PHE A 2 -7.80 -10.86 9.42
CA PHE A 2 -9.05 -10.18 9.77
C PHE A 2 -9.74 -10.97 10.86
N HIS A 3 -9.79 -10.38 12.05
CA HIS A 3 -10.45 -10.95 13.22
C HIS A 3 -11.86 -10.36 13.35
N GLY A 4 -12.83 -11.18 13.72
CA GLY A 4 -14.22 -10.76 13.86
C GLY A 4 -15.04 -11.84 14.56
N GLU A 5 -16.36 -11.76 14.42
CA GLU A 5 -17.31 -12.71 15.00
C GLU A 5 -18.31 -13.15 13.93
N ASN A 6 -18.89 -14.35 14.11
CA ASN A 6 -19.96 -14.86 13.25
C ASN A 6 -19.63 -14.90 11.74
N LEU A 7 -18.37 -15.15 11.38
CA LEU A 7 -17.88 -15.20 9.99
C LEU A 7 -18.29 -16.47 9.22
N GLY A 8 -19.34 -17.16 9.68
CA GLY A 8 -19.89 -18.37 9.07
C GLY A 8 -19.02 -19.62 9.22
N ASP A 9 -19.27 -20.61 8.36
CA ASP A 9 -18.61 -21.91 8.33
C ASP A 9 -17.82 -22.17 7.03
N ARG A 10 -16.99 -23.23 7.05
CA ARG A 10 -16.15 -23.64 5.92
C ARG A 10 -16.93 -24.16 4.70
N LYS A 11 -18.14 -24.68 4.88
CA LYS A 11 -18.83 -25.47 3.85
C LYS A 11 -19.67 -24.62 2.89
N HIS A 12 -20.07 -23.40 3.26
CA HIS A 12 -21.13 -22.70 2.52
C HIS A 12 -20.88 -21.23 2.13
N LYS A 13 -19.67 -20.67 2.27
CA LYS A 13 -19.49 -19.22 2.10
C LYS A 13 -18.31 -18.81 1.22
N LYS A 14 -18.62 -18.06 0.17
CA LYS A 14 -17.64 -17.26 -0.58
C LYS A 14 -17.45 -15.95 0.17
N ILE A 15 -16.29 -15.78 0.79
CA ILE A 15 -15.90 -14.53 1.45
C ILE A 15 -15.03 -13.75 0.47
N THR A 16 -15.34 -12.48 0.28
CA THR A 16 -14.43 -11.53 -0.39
C THR A 16 -14.06 -10.42 0.59
N VAL A 17 -12.83 -9.94 0.47
CA VAL A 17 -12.33 -8.84 1.29
C VAL A 17 -11.77 -7.79 0.34
N THR A 18 -12.14 -6.53 0.53
CA THR A 18 -11.61 -5.40 -0.22
C THR A 18 -10.95 -4.39 0.71
N VAL A 19 -9.91 -3.74 0.22
CA VAL A 19 -9.20 -2.64 0.88
C VAL A 19 -9.28 -1.45 -0.06
N GLY A 20 -10.13 -0.47 0.27
CA GLY A 20 -10.54 0.58 -0.66
C GLY A 20 -11.22 -0.04 -1.89
N HIS A 21 -10.61 0.15 -3.05
CA HIS A 21 -11.08 -0.40 -4.33
C HIS A 21 -10.31 -1.64 -4.80
N ARG A 22 -9.43 -2.20 -3.95
CA ARG A 22 -8.59 -3.36 -4.33
C ARG A 22 -9.06 -4.61 -3.62
N ASP A 23 -9.23 -5.67 -4.40
CA ASP A 23 -9.57 -6.99 -3.88
C ASP A 23 -8.36 -7.65 -3.20
N CYS A 24 -8.61 -8.24 -2.04
CA CYS A 24 -7.66 -9.11 -1.38
C CYS A 24 -7.60 -10.46 -2.11
N THR A 25 -6.39 -10.98 -2.31
CA THR A 25 -6.16 -12.26 -2.99
C THR A 25 -6.02 -13.40 -1.97
N TYR A 26 -6.17 -14.65 -2.42
CA TYR A 26 -6.00 -15.84 -1.57
C TYR A 26 -6.83 -15.79 -0.27
N VAL A 27 -8.09 -15.39 -0.37
CA VAL A 27 -9.01 -15.35 0.77
C VAL A 27 -9.24 -16.76 1.31
N ARG A 28 -8.91 -16.96 2.58
CA ARG A 28 -9.00 -18.22 3.30
C ARG A 28 -9.74 -18.01 4.62
N TRP A 29 -10.92 -18.62 4.72
CA TRP A 29 -11.60 -18.79 6.00
C TRP A 29 -10.79 -19.72 6.91
N VAL A 30 -10.62 -19.34 8.18
CA VAL A 30 -9.87 -20.12 9.18
C VAL A 30 -10.79 -20.61 10.29
N SER A 31 -11.65 -19.73 10.79
CA SER A 31 -12.69 -20.03 11.78
C SER A 31 -13.83 -19.01 11.64
N SER A 32 -14.90 -19.18 12.42
CA SER A 32 -15.98 -18.19 12.56
C SER A 32 -15.52 -16.82 13.06
N GLU A 33 -14.24 -16.67 13.40
CA GLU A 33 -13.66 -15.44 13.94
C GLU A 33 -12.42 -14.97 13.16
N LEU A 34 -11.97 -15.73 12.16
CA LEU A 34 -10.72 -15.44 11.48
C LEU A 34 -10.78 -15.74 9.98
N VAL A 35 -10.47 -14.70 9.20
CA VAL A 35 -10.19 -14.78 7.76
C VAL A 35 -8.78 -14.28 7.48
N LYS A 36 -8.07 -14.96 6.60
CA LYS A 36 -6.76 -14.54 6.08
C LYS A 36 -6.87 -14.26 4.60
N CYS A 37 -6.17 -13.24 4.11
CA CYS A 37 -6.01 -12.98 2.70
C CYS A 37 -4.73 -12.14 2.50
N ILE A 38 -4.27 -12.04 1.26
CA ILE A 38 -3.10 -11.28 0.84
C ILE A 38 -3.58 -9.95 0.25
N ILE A 39 -3.31 -8.86 0.95
CA ILE A 39 -3.58 -7.51 0.47
C ILE A 39 -2.57 -7.21 -0.64
N PRO A 40 -3.01 -6.81 -1.85
CA PRO A 40 -2.09 -6.50 -2.93
C PRO A 40 -1.23 -5.28 -2.56
N PRO A 41 -0.04 -5.11 -3.13
CA PRO A 41 0.74 -3.90 -2.91
C PRO A 41 -0.02 -2.68 -3.44
N GLY A 42 0.19 -1.52 -2.80
CA GLY A 42 -0.57 -0.30 -3.08
C GLY A 42 0.10 0.95 -2.53
N LEU A 43 -0.59 2.08 -2.72
CA LEU A 43 -0.21 3.41 -2.26
C LEU A 43 -1.40 4.08 -1.59
N GLY A 44 -1.13 5.04 -0.70
CA GLY A 44 -2.14 5.87 -0.05
C GLY A 44 -2.53 5.37 1.34
N SER A 45 -3.45 6.12 1.94
CA SER A 45 -3.88 5.95 3.32
C SER A 45 -5.39 6.04 3.46
N ASN A 46 -5.89 5.70 4.64
CA ASN A 46 -7.31 5.86 5.02
C ASN A 46 -8.30 5.00 4.23
N PHE A 47 -7.88 3.83 3.78
CA PHE A 47 -8.75 2.88 3.08
C PHE A 47 -9.74 2.21 4.02
N THR A 48 -11.02 2.20 3.62
CA THR A 48 -12.04 1.35 4.25
C THR A 48 -11.76 -0.10 3.88
N VAL A 49 -11.77 -0.98 4.89
CA VAL A 49 -11.74 -2.42 4.66
C VAL A 49 -13.15 -2.97 4.76
N THR A 50 -13.56 -3.71 3.73
CA THR A 50 -14.90 -4.30 3.65
C THR A 50 -14.78 -5.79 3.46
N MET A 51 -15.55 -6.57 4.22
CA MET A 51 -15.69 -8.01 4.04
C MET A 51 -17.12 -8.32 3.63
N ASN A 52 -17.28 -8.97 2.48
CA ASN A 52 -18.57 -9.45 2.01
C ASN A 52 -18.66 -10.96 2.22
N ILE A 53 -19.69 -11.38 2.95
CA ILE A 53 -20.02 -12.79 3.16
C ILE A 53 -21.24 -13.08 2.30
N LYS A 54 -21.05 -13.83 1.22
CA LYS A 54 -22.10 -14.11 0.24
C LYS A 54 -23.37 -14.64 0.92
N HIS A 55 -24.51 -14.03 0.60
CA HIS A 55 -25.84 -14.33 1.15
C HIS A 55 -26.04 -14.03 2.65
N TRP A 56 -25.12 -13.31 3.30
CA TRP A 56 -25.25 -12.91 4.70
C TRP A 56 -25.25 -11.40 4.86
N GLY A 57 -24.22 -10.74 4.32
CA GLY A 57 -24.10 -9.29 4.43
C GLY A 57 -22.67 -8.81 4.31
N VAL A 58 -22.51 -7.53 4.64
CA VAL A 58 -21.26 -6.79 4.52
C VAL A 58 -20.84 -6.30 5.89
N ALA A 59 -19.60 -6.64 6.28
CA ALA A 59 -18.94 -6.11 7.46
C ALA A 59 -17.94 -5.04 7.04
N ILE A 60 -17.87 -3.95 7.79
CA ILE A 60 -16.92 -2.86 7.59
C ILE A 60 -15.99 -2.79 8.79
N ALA A 61 -14.69 -2.80 8.55
CA ALA A 61 -13.73 -2.70 9.63
C ALA A 61 -13.80 -1.30 10.28
N PRO A 62 -13.73 -1.20 11.63
CA PRO A 62 -13.76 0.09 12.31
C PRO A 62 -12.48 0.90 12.08
N GLN A 63 -11.35 0.21 11.85
CA GLN A 63 -10.06 0.83 11.58
C GLN A 63 -9.84 0.98 10.07
N LYS A 64 -9.21 2.09 9.70
CA LYS A 64 -8.74 2.31 8.32
C LYS A 64 -7.43 1.58 8.09
N PHE A 65 -7.22 1.14 6.86
CA PHE A 65 -5.95 0.59 6.40
C PHE A 65 -5.15 1.67 5.66
N SER A 66 -3.86 1.74 5.93
CA SER A 66 -2.93 2.65 5.23
C SER A 66 -1.66 1.89 4.87
N TYR A 67 -1.09 2.19 3.71
CA TYR A 67 0.31 1.87 3.45
C TYR A 67 1.18 2.87 4.21
N ASN A 68 2.40 2.46 4.56
CA ASN A 68 3.33 3.33 5.25
C ASN A 68 3.72 4.53 4.36
N ASP A 69 3.92 5.68 4.99
CA ASP A 69 4.37 6.90 4.30
C ASP A 69 5.80 6.73 3.75
N PRO A 70 6.13 7.42 2.63
CA PRO A 70 7.48 7.43 2.08
C PRO A 70 8.45 8.15 3.03
N ILE A 71 9.63 7.56 3.22
CA ILE A 71 10.69 8.12 4.08
C ILE A 71 11.92 8.35 3.23
N ILE A 72 12.43 9.58 3.19
CA ILE A 72 13.74 9.90 2.61
C ILE A 72 14.80 9.77 3.71
N LYS A 73 15.82 8.95 3.47
CA LYS A 73 16.95 8.77 4.39
C LYS A 73 18.19 9.54 3.93
N ARG A 74 18.48 9.51 2.63
CA ARG A 74 19.71 10.11 2.07
C ARG A 74 19.49 10.59 0.65
N LEU A 75 20.17 11.70 0.33
CA LEU A 75 20.34 12.23 -1.01
C LEU A 75 21.77 11.93 -1.49
N ASP A 76 21.92 11.60 -2.76
CA ASP A 76 23.22 11.26 -3.35
C ASP A 76 23.28 11.70 -4.82
N PRO A 77 24.14 12.68 -5.19
CA PRO A 77 25.01 13.42 -4.29
C PRO A 77 24.23 14.41 -3.41
N SER A 78 24.76 14.75 -2.24
CA SER A 78 24.19 15.78 -1.35
C SER A 78 24.66 17.20 -1.69
N THR A 79 25.64 17.34 -2.57
CA THR A 79 26.25 18.60 -3.00
C THR A 79 26.71 18.50 -4.45
N LEU A 80 26.66 19.60 -5.18
CA LEU A 80 27.17 19.73 -6.54
C LEU A 80 27.87 21.08 -6.69
N GLU A 81 28.81 21.17 -7.63
CA GLU A 81 29.34 22.47 -8.06
C GLU A 81 28.27 23.24 -8.86
N VAL A 82 28.36 24.57 -8.86
CA VAL A 82 27.31 25.49 -9.37
C VAL A 82 26.85 25.17 -10.80
N ASN A 83 27.73 24.63 -11.65
CA ASN A 83 27.45 24.36 -13.06
C ASN A 83 27.47 22.85 -13.41
N GLN A 84 27.40 21.97 -12.41
CA GLN A 84 27.37 20.52 -12.64
C GLN A 84 25.94 19.99 -12.63
N GLU A 85 25.64 19.10 -13.58
CA GLU A 85 24.44 18.29 -13.56
C GLU A 85 24.76 16.89 -13.05
N ALA A 86 23.89 16.36 -12.18
CA ALA A 86 23.93 14.96 -11.80
C ALA A 86 22.50 14.40 -11.69
N VAL A 87 22.40 13.07 -11.76
CA VAL A 87 21.17 12.38 -11.39
C VAL A 87 21.08 12.37 -9.87
N LEU A 88 20.04 12.96 -9.31
CA LEU A 88 19.79 12.89 -7.87
C LEU A 88 19.23 11.51 -7.51
N MET A 89 20.01 10.74 -6.75
CA MET A 89 19.53 9.50 -6.15
C MET A 89 18.93 9.80 -4.78
N VAL A 90 17.67 9.41 -4.61
CA VAL A 90 16.96 9.53 -3.33
C VAL A 90 16.82 8.13 -2.75
N LYS A 91 17.52 7.90 -1.63
CA LYS A 91 17.51 6.62 -0.91
C LYS A 91 16.55 6.69 0.28
N GLY A 92 15.75 5.65 0.48
CA GLY A 92 14.74 5.65 1.52
C GLY A 92 13.83 4.42 1.50
N ASN A 93 12.61 4.56 2.02
CA ASN A 93 11.65 3.47 2.17
C ASN A 93 10.25 3.89 1.73
N ASN A 94 9.41 2.90 1.39
CA ASN A 94 8.00 3.06 1.08
C ASN A 94 7.70 4.05 -0.08
N PHE A 95 8.62 4.25 -1.01
CA PHE A 95 8.38 5.10 -2.19
C PHE A 95 7.35 4.54 -3.17
N GLY A 96 6.81 3.36 -2.88
CA GLY A 96 5.93 2.64 -3.77
C GLY A 96 6.65 1.85 -4.85
N SER A 97 5.87 1.23 -5.72
CA SER A 97 6.39 0.49 -6.87
C SER A 97 6.03 1.23 -8.16
N PRO A 98 6.98 1.35 -9.12
CA PRO A 98 6.70 1.89 -10.45
C PRO A 98 5.53 1.19 -11.16
N ALA A 99 5.30 -0.10 -10.86
CA ALA A 99 4.24 -0.90 -11.45
C ALA A 99 2.82 -0.50 -11.00
N ILE A 100 2.69 0.26 -9.91
CA ILE A 100 1.40 0.53 -9.26
C ILE A 100 0.78 1.86 -9.71
N GLY A 101 1.51 2.64 -10.51
CA GLY A 101 1.04 3.91 -11.07
C GLY A 101 1.03 5.01 -10.00
N GLY A 102 1.83 6.04 -10.23
CA GLY A 102 2.12 7.09 -9.24
C GLY A 102 3.59 7.39 -9.29
N GLY A 103 4.04 7.98 -10.41
CA GLY A 103 5.42 8.42 -10.52
C GLY A 103 5.73 9.37 -9.37
N VAL A 104 6.71 9.02 -8.55
CA VAL A 104 7.17 9.92 -7.49
C VAL A 104 7.84 11.10 -8.16
N LYS A 105 7.36 12.28 -7.83
CA LYS A 105 7.93 13.55 -8.26
C LYS A 105 8.74 14.12 -7.10
N ILE A 106 9.92 14.63 -7.42
CA ILE A 106 10.80 15.28 -6.46
C ILE A 106 10.88 16.74 -6.87
N TRP A 107 10.70 17.63 -5.90
CA TRP A 107 10.84 19.07 -6.10
C TRP A 107 12.01 19.59 -5.28
N TYR A 108 12.79 20.48 -5.87
CA TYR A 108 13.85 21.22 -5.20
C TYR A 108 13.53 22.71 -5.30
N ASN A 109 13.35 23.38 -4.16
CA ASN A 109 12.96 24.79 -4.09
C ASN A 109 11.74 25.17 -4.95
N GLY A 110 10.77 24.26 -5.08
CA GLY A 110 9.55 24.46 -5.88
C GLY A 110 9.67 24.07 -7.35
N GLU A 111 10.87 23.76 -7.85
CA GLU A 111 11.08 23.28 -9.22
C GLU A 111 11.09 21.76 -9.28
N LEU A 112 10.48 21.19 -10.31
CA LEU A 112 10.46 19.74 -10.53
C LEU A 112 11.87 19.27 -10.93
N CYS A 113 12.43 18.30 -10.20
CA CYS A 113 13.69 17.66 -10.56
C CYS A 113 13.45 16.68 -11.73
N PRO A 114 13.96 16.96 -12.95
CA PRO A 114 13.67 16.13 -14.12
C PRO A 114 14.46 14.82 -14.14
N LYS A 115 15.64 14.78 -13.51
CA LYS A 115 16.55 13.63 -13.47
C LYS A 115 16.65 13.10 -12.04
N THR A 116 15.72 12.21 -11.66
CA THR A 116 15.75 11.57 -10.34
C THR A 116 15.69 10.05 -10.44
N LYS A 117 16.36 9.39 -9.49
CA LYS A 117 16.29 7.94 -9.32
C LYS A 117 15.97 7.63 -7.87
N LEU A 118 14.84 6.98 -7.64
CA LEU A 118 14.50 6.45 -6.33
C LEU A 118 15.17 5.10 -6.11
N ILE A 119 15.69 4.90 -4.91
CA ILE A 119 16.23 3.63 -4.46
C ILE A 119 15.56 3.33 -3.12
N SER A 120 14.67 2.34 -3.10
CA SER A 120 14.02 1.88 -1.87
C SER A 120 14.83 0.74 -1.27
N ASP A 121 15.16 0.84 0.02
CA ASP A 121 15.66 -0.30 0.78
C ASP A 121 14.45 -1.21 1.07
N ASN A 122 14.39 -2.38 0.43
CA ASN A 122 13.40 -3.42 0.73
C ASN A 122 13.84 -4.26 1.92
#